data_AF-A0A699SDJ1-F1
#
_entry.id   AF-A0A699SDJ1-F1
#
_cell.length_a   1.000
_cell.length_b   1.000
_cell.length_c   1.000
_cell.angle_alpha   90.00
_cell.angle_beta   90.00
_cell.angle_gamma   90.00
#
_symmetry.space_group_name_H-M   'P 1'
#
loop_
_entity.id
_entity.type
_entity.pdbx_description
1 polymer ?
#
loop_
_entity_poly.entity_id
_entity_poly.type
_entity_poly.pdbx_seq_one_letter_code
_entity_poly.pdbx_strand_id
1 'polypeptide(L)'
;MHTFYQRYPSEHRWTKDHPLEQVIRNPSESVRTRRQLESDAEMCMFALTVSRTEPKNIKEAMANSAWIESMQEELHQFDRLDVWELVDRLLCTNVINLKWLWKNKRDEENTVIQNKSRLVAKGYA
;
A
#
# COMPACT_ATOMS: atom_id res chain seq x y z
N MET A 1 -37.50 -30.41 7.23
CA MET A 1 -37.86 -28.98 7.08
C MET A 1 -36.98 -28.19 8.05
N HIS A 2 -35.81 -27.72 7.60
CA HIS A 2 -34.82 -27.04 8.46
C HIS A 2 -35.02 -25.52 8.43
N THR A 3 -35.22 -24.93 9.60
CA THR A 3 -35.35 -23.48 9.82
C THR A 3 -33.95 -22.83 9.88
N PHE A 4 -33.54 -22.20 8.78
CA PHE A 4 -32.32 -21.38 8.70
C PHE A 4 -32.65 -19.90 8.92
N TYR A 5 -32.90 -19.48 10.16
CA TYR A 5 -32.80 -18.06 10.52
C TYR A 5 -32.33 -17.92 11.96
N GLN A 6 -31.02 -17.98 12.14
CA GLN A 6 -30.39 -17.52 13.38
C GLN A 6 -30.19 -16.01 13.23
N ARG A 7 -31.00 -15.21 13.94
CA ARG A 7 -30.78 -13.77 14.06
C ARG A 7 -29.51 -13.56 14.87
N TYR A 8 -28.45 -13.08 14.22
CA TYR A 8 -27.30 -12.52 14.92
C TYR A 8 -27.76 -11.28 15.70
N PRO A 9 -27.51 -11.19 17.02
CA PRO A 9 -27.72 -9.96 17.74
C PRO A 9 -26.71 -8.91 17.25
N SER A 10 -27.23 -7.83 16.67
CA SER A 10 -26.45 -6.64 16.33
C SER A 10 -26.13 -5.87 17.62
N GLU A 11 -24.97 -6.15 18.20
CA GLU A 11 -24.42 -5.44 19.37
C GLU A 11 -23.62 -4.18 18.95
N HIS A 12 -23.97 -3.52 17.84
CA HIS A 12 -23.31 -2.27 17.47
C HIS A 12 -23.91 -1.10 18.25
N ARG A 13 -23.50 -0.98 19.51
CA ARG A 13 -23.62 0.27 20.26
C ARG A 13 -22.61 1.26 19.68
N TRP A 14 -23.11 2.30 19.02
CA TRP A 14 -22.31 3.45 18.62
C TRP A 14 -21.71 4.12 19.87
N THR A 15 -20.44 3.87 20.15
CA THR A 15 -19.66 4.68 21.09
C THR A 15 -19.29 5.99 20.39
N LYS A 16 -19.50 7.12 21.07
CA LYS A 16 -19.16 8.45 20.53
C LYS A 16 -17.65 8.61 20.29
N ASP A 17 -16.85 7.85 21.02
CA ASP A 17 -15.40 7.91 21.00
C ASP A 17 -14.82 6.77 20.17
N HIS A 18 -13.81 7.09 19.36
CA HIS A 18 -13.03 6.09 18.62
C HIS A 18 -12.16 5.33 19.63
N PRO A 19 -12.27 3.99 19.73
CA PRO A 19 -11.47 3.22 20.67
C PRO A 19 -9.99 3.36 20.34
N LEU A 20 -9.17 3.57 21.37
CA LEU A 20 -7.71 3.77 21.24
C LEU A 20 -7.02 2.57 20.59
N GLU A 21 -7.53 1.36 20.82
CA GLU A 21 -7.02 0.11 20.23
C GLU A 21 -7.16 0.06 18.70
N GLN A 22 -8.10 0.81 18.13
CA GLN A 22 -8.30 0.88 16.68
C GLN A 22 -7.52 2.05 16.05
N VAL A 23 -6.77 2.82 16.84
CA VAL A 23 -5.96 3.93 16.32
C VAL A 23 -4.69 3.34 15.69
N ILE A 24 -4.61 3.38 14.35
CA ILE A 24 -3.51 2.81 13.55
C ILE A 24 -2.14 3.42 13.89
N ARG A 25 -2.12 4.63 14.47
CA ARG A 25 -0.91 5.40 14.78
C ARG A 25 -0.76 5.60 16.29
N ASN A 26 0.49 5.64 16.78
CA ASN A 26 0.75 5.95 18.18
C ASN A 26 0.18 7.33 18.55
N PRO A 27 -0.77 7.42 19.50
CA PRO A 27 -1.38 8.68 19.92
C PRO A 27 -0.38 9.68 20.53
N SER A 28 0.78 9.21 20.97
CA SER A 28 1.86 10.02 21.55
C SER A 28 2.75 10.68 20.50
N GLU A 29 2.65 10.25 19.23
CA GLU A 29 3.38 10.88 18.14
C GLU A 29 2.72 12.18 17.71
N SER A 30 3.55 13.18 17.40
CA SER A 30 3.06 14.42 16.80
C SER A 30 2.42 14.17 15.42
N VAL A 31 1.51 15.08 15.03
CA VAL A 31 0.90 15.07 13.71
C VAL A 31 1.99 15.31 12.65
N ARG A 32 2.51 14.22 12.09
CA ARG A 32 3.37 14.28 10.91
C ARG A 32 2.59 14.87 9.73
N THR A 33 2.83 16.15 9.48
CA THR A 33 2.32 16.82 8.28
C THR A 33 3.17 16.42 7.08
N ARG A 34 2.59 16.48 5.88
CA ARG A 34 3.24 16.08 4.62
C ARG A 34 4.59 16.77 4.33
N ARG A 35 4.91 17.86 5.06
CA ARG A 35 6.14 18.65 4.95
C ARG A 35 7.25 18.24 5.93
N GLN A 36 6.98 17.37 6.90
CA GLN A 36 7.97 16.99 7.90
C GLN A 36 8.80 15.79 7.42
N LEU A 37 9.72 16.06 6.48
CA LEU A 37 11.00 15.35 6.48
C LEU A 37 11.83 16.09 7.52
N GLU A 38 12.09 15.46 8.66
CA GLU A 38 12.45 16.14 9.91
C GLU A 38 13.94 16.54 9.96
N SER A 39 14.74 16.16 8.96
CA SER A 39 16.13 16.61 8.83
C SER A 39 16.65 16.59 7.38
N ASP A 40 17.66 17.42 7.10
CA ASP A 40 18.39 17.40 5.83
C ASP A 40 19.00 16.01 5.53
N ALA A 41 19.36 15.25 6.57
CA ALA A 41 19.87 13.89 6.44
C ALA A 41 18.80 12.92 5.93
N GLU A 42 17.57 12.99 6.46
CA GLU A 42 16.44 12.18 5.95
C GLU A 42 16.07 12.57 4.52
N MET A 43 16.07 13.87 4.22
CA MET A 43 15.81 14.37 2.87
C MET A 43 16.90 13.95 1.87
N CYS A 44 18.18 14.02 2.27
CA CYS A 44 19.30 13.53 1.47
C CYS A 44 19.26 12.02 1.27
N MET A 45 19.00 11.23 2.32
CA MET A 45 18.85 9.78 2.21
C MET A 45 17.75 9.43 1.23
N PHE A 46 16.61 10.11 1.33
CA PHE A 46 15.48 9.91 0.43
C PHE A 46 15.80 10.31 -1.02
N ALA A 47 16.45 11.45 -1.22
CA ALA A 47 16.88 11.90 -2.55
C ALA A 47 17.92 10.97 -3.20
N LEU A 48 18.72 10.28 -2.40
CA LEU A 48 19.71 9.30 -2.86
C LEU A 48 19.08 7.93 -3.15
N THR A 49 18.00 7.56 -2.44
CA THR A 49 17.32 6.27 -2.65
C THR A 49 16.23 6.33 -3.71
N VAL A 50 15.70 7.50 -4.09
CA VAL A 50 14.66 7.57 -5.13
C VAL A 50 15.17 7.56 -6.56
N SER A 51 14.50 6.77 -7.39
CA SER A 51 14.74 6.75 -8.82
C SER A 51 14.06 7.90 -9.54
N ARG A 52 14.83 8.66 -10.32
CA ARG A 52 14.31 9.76 -11.16
C ARG A 52 13.56 9.26 -12.39
N THR A 53 13.85 8.05 -12.85
CA THR A 53 13.28 7.47 -14.07
C THR A 53 12.14 6.50 -13.74
N GLU A 54 11.00 6.70 -14.40
CA GLU A 54 9.88 5.76 -14.31
C GLU A 54 10.17 4.53 -15.19
N PRO A 55 10.09 3.31 -14.64
CA PRO A 55 10.36 2.08 -15.36
C PRO A 55 9.19 1.79 -16.29
N LYS A 56 9.49 1.27 -17.48
CA LYS A 56 8.47 0.92 -18.47
C LYS A 56 7.99 -0.52 -18.31
N ASN A 57 8.82 -1.36 -17.72
CA ASN A 57 8.58 -2.79 -17.56
C ASN A 57 9.11 -3.29 -16.21
N ILE A 58 8.66 -4.49 -15.81
CA ILE A 58 9.03 -5.08 -14.53
C ILE A 58 10.53 -5.39 -14.44
N LYS A 59 11.20 -5.68 -15.55
CA LYS A 59 12.64 -5.99 -15.55
C LYS A 59 13.46 -4.75 -15.19
N GLU A 60 13.11 -3.59 -15.74
CA GLU A 60 13.70 -2.29 -15.39
C GLU A 60 13.42 -1.92 -13.93
N ALA A 61 12.19 -2.15 -13.46
CA ALA A 61 11.84 -1.89 -12.06
C ALA A 61 12.64 -2.79 -11.10
N MET A 62 12.78 -4.09 -11.40
CA MET A 62 13.56 -5.04 -10.60
C MET A 62 15.07 -4.81 -10.67
N ALA A 63 15.57 -3.98 -11.59
CA ALA A 63 17.00 -3.62 -11.65
C ALA A 63 17.34 -2.44 -10.73
N ASN A 64 16.35 -1.81 -10.10
CA ASN A 64 16.52 -0.59 -9.31
C ASN A 64 15.95 -0.80 -7.90
N SER A 65 16.80 -0.70 -6.89
CA SER A 65 16.42 -0.90 -5.48
C SER A 65 15.26 -0.01 -5.04
N ALA A 66 15.22 1.25 -5.48
CA ALA A 66 14.15 2.19 -5.17
C ALA A 66 12.76 1.66 -5.55
N TRP A 67 12.69 1.02 -6.72
CA TRP A 67 11.45 0.47 -7.25
C TRP A 67 11.09 -0.86 -6.59
N ILE A 68 12.09 -1.67 -6.22
CA ILE A 68 11.88 -2.89 -5.43
C ILE A 68 11.29 -2.55 -4.05
N GLU A 69 11.89 -1.58 -3.34
CA GLU A 69 11.41 -1.12 -2.04
C GLU A 69 9.97 -0.62 -2.14
N SER A 70 9.67 0.22 -3.15
CA SER A 70 8.32 0.71 -3.41
C SER A 70 7.31 -0.41 -3.70
N MET A 71 7.70 -1.47 -4.41
CA MET A 71 6.85 -2.63 -4.66
C MET A 71 6.63 -3.47 -3.39
N GLN A 72 7.66 -3.63 -2.56
CA GLN A 72 7.56 -4.34 -1.29
C GLN A 72 6.67 -3.59 -0.29
N GLU A 73 6.78 -2.26 -0.20
CA GLU A 73 5.89 -1.44 0.63
C GLU A 73 4.41 -1.66 0.29
N GLU A 74 4.07 -1.77 -0.99
CA GLU A 74 2.69 -2.06 -1.43
C GLU A 74 2.23 -3.45 -0.96
N LEU A 75 3.08 -4.48 -1.14
CA LEU A 75 2.75 -5.83 -0.70
C LEU A 75 2.57 -5.91 0.82
N HIS A 76 3.48 -5.28 1.58
CA HIS A 76 3.37 -5.20 3.03
C HIS A 76 2.10 -4.47 3.49
N GLN A 77 1.59 -3.51 2.71
CA GLN A 77 0.30 -2.88 3.02
C GLN A 77 -0.86 -3.87 2.90
N PHE A 78 -0.81 -4.80 1.95
CA PHE A 78 -1.83 -5.84 1.84
C PHE A 78 -1.81 -6.78 3.06
N ASP A 79 -0.62 -7.20 3.49
CA ASP A 79 -0.45 -8.04 4.68
C ASP A 79 -0.93 -7.33 5.95
N ARG A 80 -0.58 -6.04 6.11
CA ARG A 80 -0.98 -5.24 7.29
C ARG A 80 -2.47 -4.99 7.38
N LEU A 81 -3.15 -4.90 6.23
CA LEU A 81 -4.59 -4.65 6.16
C LEU A 81 -5.41 -5.94 6.08
N ASP A 82 -4.76 -7.11 5.98
CA ASP A 82 -5.39 -8.42 5.84
C ASP A 82 -6.40 -8.48 4.68
N VAL A 83 -6.04 -7.84 3.56
CA VAL A 83 -6.92 -7.69 2.39
C VAL A 83 -6.67 -8.74 1.31
N TRP A 84 -5.50 -9.37 1.30
CA TRP A 84 -5.10 -10.35 0.29
C TRP A 84 -4.44 -11.56 0.96
N GLU A 85 -4.83 -12.75 0.53
CA GLU A 85 -4.19 -14.01 0.93
C GLU A 85 -3.52 -14.64 -0.30
N LEU A 86 -2.28 -15.11 -0.13
CA LEU A 86 -1.59 -15.86 -1.17
C LEU A 86 -2.12 -17.29 -1.19
N VAL A 87 -2.87 -17.65 -2.23
CA VAL A 87 -3.48 -18.98 -2.39
C VAL A 87 -2.89 -19.70 -3.59
N ASP A 88 -2.72 -21.01 -3.47
CA ASP A 88 -2.28 -21.87 -4.57
C ASP A 88 -3.26 -21.82 -5.76
N ARG A 89 -2.70 -21.90 -6.96
CA ARG A 89 -3.49 -21.87 -8.19
C ARG A 89 -4.30 -23.17 -8.34
N LEU A 90 -5.62 -23.05 -8.28
CA LEU A 90 -6.54 -24.16 -8.58
C LEU A 90 -6.55 -24.47 -10.08
N LEU A 91 -6.52 -25.76 -10.43
CA LEU A 91 -6.29 -26.27 -11.79
C LEU A 91 -7.40 -25.94 -12.82
N CYS A 92 -8.53 -25.38 -12.39
CA CYS A 92 -9.68 -25.11 -13.26
C CYS A 92 -10.26 -23.70 -13.10
N THR A 93 -9.50 -22.76 -12.53
CA THR A 93 -9.95 -21.37 -12.33
C THR A 93 -9.26 -20.41 -13.29
N ASN A 94 -10.03 -19.45 -13.80
CA ASN A 94 -9.50 -18.34 -14.57
C ASN A 94 -8.68 -17.43 -13.64
N VAL A 95 -7.36 -17.45 -13.79
CA VAL A 95 -6.48 -16.57 -13.03
C VAL A 95 -6.53 -15.18 -13.66
N ILE A 96 -6.97 -14.21 -12.86
CA ILE A 96 -6.92 -12.80 -13.24
C ILE A 96 -5.44 -12.38 -13.21
N ASN A 97 -4.94 -11.91 -14.35
CA ASN A 97 -3.56 -11.43 -14.44
C ASN A 97 -3.38 -10.15 -13.63
N LEU A 98 -2.17 -9.92 -13.12
CA LEU A 98 -1.82 -8.70 -12.40
C LEU A 98 -0.85 -7.85 -13.24
N LYS A 99 -0.84 -6.55 -12.98
CA LYS A 99 0.08 -5.58 -13.59
C LYS A 99 0.55 -4.59 -12.54
N TRP A 100 1.82 -4.23 -12.61
CA TRP A 100 2.39 -3.14 -11.82
C TRP A 100 2.24 -1.80 -12.55
N LEU A 101 1.89 -0.78 -11.78
CA LEU A 101 1.91 0.62 -12.19
C LEU A 101 2.93 1.37 -11.35
N TRP A 102 3.82 2.11 -12.01
CA TRP A 102 4.86 2.91 -11.35
C TRP A 102 4.62 4.39 -11.61
N LYS A 103 4.73 5.21 -10.57
CA LYS A 103 4.62 6.65 -10.65
C LYS A 103 5.55 7.36 -9.69
N ASN A 104 6.21 8.41 -10.19
CA ASN A 104 7.00 9.30 -9.35
C ASN A 104 6.12 10.41 -8.80
N LYS A 105 6.05 10.51 -7.47
CA LYS A 105 5.48 11.66 -6.79
C LYS A 105 6.53 12.76 -6.78
N ARG A 106 6.15 13.95 -7.24
CA ARG A 106 7.03 15.13 -7.29
C ARG A 106 6.52 16.20 -6.35
N ASP A 107 7.42 17.04 -5.87
CA ASP A 107 7.09 18.28 -5.16
C ASP A 107 6.78 19.43 -6.13
N GLU A 108 6.56 20.62 -5.57
CA GLU A 108 6.30 21.86 -6.32
C GLU A 108 7.49 22.28 -7.20
N GLU A 109 8.71 21.87 -6.84
CA GLU A 109 9.96 22.16 -7.54
C GLU A 109 10.31 21.07 -8.58
N ASN A 110 9.39 20.11 -8.83
CA ASN A 110 9.56 18.93 -9.69
C ASN A 110 10.61 17.90 -9.22
N THR A 111 11.11 18.00 -8.00
CA THR A 111 11.98 17.00 -7.40
C THR A 111 11.18 15.75 -7.06
N VAL A 112 11.74 14.57 -7.36
CA VAL A 112 11.07 13.31 -7.04
C VAL A 112 11.19 13.08 -5.53
N ILE A 113 10.03 13.03 -4.87
CA ILE A 113 9.89 12.86 -3.42
C ILE A 113 9.28 11.52 -3.03
N GLN A 114 8.90 10.66 -3.98
CA GLN A 114 8.56 9.27 -3.70
C GLN A 114 8.41 8.46 -4.98
N ASN A 115 8.95 7.25 -5.00
CA ASN A 115 8.55 6.22 -5.97
C ASN A 115 7.30 5.51 -5.45
N LYS A 116 6.23 5.47 -6.25
CA LYS A 116 4.99 4.77 -5.92
C LYS A 116 4.76 3.63 -6.89
N SER A 117 4.54 2.45 -6.34
CA SER A 117 4.18 1.25 -7.08
C SER A 117 2.78 0.81 -6.66
N ARG A 118 1.95 0.37 -7.61
CA ARG A 118 0.63 -0.17 -7.35
C ARG A 118 0.44 -1.47 -8.11
N LEU A 119 -0.04 -2.50 -7.42
CA LEU A 119 -0.42 -3.75 -8.02
C LEU A 119 -1.91 -3.71 -8.36
N VAL A 120 -2.24 -3.90 -9.64
CA VAL A 120 -3.63 -3.85 -10.13
C VAL A 120 -3.99 -5.09 -10.92
N ALA A 121 -5.26 -5.47 -10.87
CA ALA A 121 -5.81 -6.47 -11.77
C ALA A 121 -5.73 -5.95 -13.22
N LYS A 122 -5.21 -6.79 -14.11
CA LYS A 122 -5.28 -6.58 -15.54
C LYS A 122 -6.71 -6.92 -15.96
N GLY A 123 -7.52 -5.89 -16.16
CA GLY A 123 -8.92 -6.05 -16.60
C GLY A 123 -9.04 -6.85 -17.90
N TYR A 124 -10.26 -7.29 -18.19
CA TYR A 124 -10.62 -7.92 -19.46
C TYR A 124 -10.48 -6.89 -20.60
N ALA A 125 -9.85 -7.31 -21.70
CA ALA A 125 -9.72 -6.53 -22.92
C ALA A 125 -10.96 -6.68 -23.81
#